data_AF-A0A351J0X0-F1
#
_entry.id   AF-A0A351J0X0-F1
#
_cell.length_a   1.000
_cell.length_b   1.000
_cell.length_c   1.000
_cell.angle_alpha   90.00
_cell.angle_beta   90.00
_cell.angle_gamma   90.00
#
_symmetry.space_group_name_H-M   'P 1'
#
loop_
_entity.id
_entity.type
_entity.pdbx_description
1 polymer ?
#
loop_
_entity_poly.entity_id
_entity_poly.type
_entity_poly.pdbx_seq_one_letter_code
_entity_poly.pdbx_strand_id
1 'polypeptide(L)'
;RLGMPYSPDLTPTKELLFSLHFAHVTRVPFENMDILNRIPLDLEEDALFDKIVVRNRGGICFEVNCLFAHLLRKLGYTCIDYAARWIKGVTGNPMRRHRV
;
A
#
# COMPACT_ATOMS: atom_id res chain seq x y z
N ARG A 1 -11.58 -3.96 -6.16
CA ARG A 1 -11.10 -2.99 -5.14
C ARG A 1 -10.72 -1.64 -5.72
N LEU A 2 -9.83 -1.55 -6.72
CA LEU A 2 -9.33 -0.27 -7.25
C LEU A 2 -10.32 0.51 -8.15
N GLY A 3 -11.46 -0.08 -8.52
CA GLY A 3 -12.46 0.59 -9.35
C GLY A 3 -12.00 0.88 -10.78
N MET A 4 -10.92 0.22 -11.23
CA MET A 4 -10.45 0.27 -12.61
C MET A 4 -11.17 -0.79 -13.45
N PRO A 5 -11.50 -0.50 -14.72
CA PRO A 5 -12.00 -1.52 -15.63
C PRO A 5 -10.95 -2.61 -15.82
N TYR A 6 -11.40 -3.84 -16.04
CA TYR A 6 -10.51 -4.93 -16.40
C TYR A 6 -9.88 -4.67 -17.77
N SER A 7 -8.57 -4.90 -17.88
CA SER A 7 -7.83 -4.88 -19.14
C SER A 7 -7.14 -6.23 -19.32
N PRO A 8 -7.22 -6.86 -20.50
CA PRO A 8 -6.44 -8.06 -20.80
C PRO A 8 -4.95 -7.76 -20.98
N ASP A 9 -4.60 -6.51 -21.31
CA ASP A 9 -3.22 -6.04 -21.38
C ASP A 9 -2.87 -5.30 -20.08
N LEU A 10 -1.92 -5.88 -19.34
CA LEU A 10 -1.38 -5.36 -18.10
C LEU A 10 0.14 -5.17 -18.19
N THR A 11 0.65 -4.90 -19.39
CA THR A 11 2.06 -4.61 -19.61
C THR A 11 2.55 -3.52 -18.65
N PRO A 12 3.67 -3.72 -17.94
CA PRO A 12 4.12 -2.81 -16.87
C PRO A 12 4.70 -1.50 -17.43
N THR A 13 3.81 -0.61 -17.87
CA THR A 13 4.13 0.72 -18.40
C THR A 13 4.09 1.80 -17.33
N LYS A 14 4.60 2.98 -17.64
CA LYS A 14 4.52 4.15 -16.75
C LYS A 14 3.07 4.60 -16.57
N GLU A 15 2.28 4.54 -17.64
CA GLU A 15 0.89 4.96 -17.70
C GLU A 15 0.00 4.05 -16.82
N LEU A 16 0.24 2.74 -16.88
CA LEU A 16 -0.43 1.78 -16.02
C LEU A 16 -0.04 2.00 -14.55
N LEU A 17 1.24 2.23 -14.26
CA LEU A 17 1.71 2.52 -12.89
C LEU A 17 1.03 3.75 -12.30
N PHE A 18 0.94 4.85 -13.05
CA PHE A 18 0.25 6.06 -12.60
C PHE A 18 -1.25 5.83 -12.39
N SER A 19 -1.90 5.09 -13.29
CA SER A 19 -3.32 4.77 -13.16
C SER A 19 -3.60 3.92 -11.92
N LEU A 20 -2.77 2.89 -11.68
CA LEU A 20 -2.84 2.03 -10.50
C LEU A 20 -2.60 2.82 -9.21
N HIS A 21 -1.56 3.66 -9.17
CA HIS A 21 -1.23 4.46 -8.01
C HIS A 21 -2.33 5.46 -7.68
N PHE A 22 -2.84 6.17 -8.69
CA PHE A 22 -3.96 7.10 -8.53
C PHE A 22 -5.21 6.38 -7.99
N ALA A 23 -5.56 5.23 -8.58
CA ALA A 23 -6.68 4.43 -8.11
C ALA A 23 -6.47 3.92 -6.66
N HIS A 24 -5.26 3.48 -6.31
CA HIS A 24 -4.93 3.00 -4.98
C HIS A 24 -5.11 4.10 -3.93
N VAL A 25 -4.46 5.26 -4.12
CA VAL A 25 -4.51 6.39 -3.17
C VAL A 25 -5.91 6.98 -3.01
N THR A 26 -6.74 6.92 -4.07
CA THR A 26 -8.11 7.48 -4.02
C THR A 26 -9.17 6.50 -3.54
N ARG A 27 -8.89 5.19 -3.53
CA ARG A 27 -9.89 4.15 -3.18
C ARG A 27 -9.56 3.37 -1.91
N VAL A 28 -8.28 3.26 -1.54
CA VAL A 28 -7.83 2.54 -0.35
C VAL A 28 -7.63 3.54 0.78
N PRO A 29 -8.43 3.49 1.86
CA PRO A 29 -8.27 4.41 2.99
C PRO A 29 -6.93 4.21 3.69
N PHE A 30 -6.36 5.30 4.18
CA PHE A 30 -5.32 5.26 5.19
C PHE A 30 -5.97 5.29 6.58
N GLU A 31 -5.74 4.26 7.39
CA GLU A 31 -6.39 4.09 8.70
C GLU A 31 -5.54 3.25 9.66
N ASN A 32 -5.79 3.40 10.97
CA ASN A 32 -5.07 2.70 12.04
C ASN A 32 -6.02 2.01 13.04
N MET A 33 -7.23 1.63 12.61
CA MET A 33 -8.28 1.10 13.47
C MET A 33 -7.88 -0.22 14.14
N ASP A 34 -7.13 -1.09 13.45
CA ASP A 34 -6.68 -2.35 14.04
C ASP A 34 -5.69 -2.08 15.20
N ILE A 35 -4.82 -1.07 15.07
CA ILE A 35 -3.94 -0.62 16.16
C ILE A 35 -4.77 -0.10 17.35
N LEU A 36 -5.78 0.74 17.08
CA LEU A 36 -6.67 1.26 18.11
C LEU A 36 -7.44 0.14 18.84
N ASN A 37 -7.80 -0.92 18.11
CA ASN A 37 -8.47 -2.10 18.63
C ASN A 37 -7.51 -3.17 19.19
N ARG A 38 -6.21 -2.88 19.26
CA ARG A 38 -5.16 -3.82 19.72
C ARG A 38 -5.12 -5.15 18.95
N ILE A 39 -5.53 -5.12 17.69
CA ILE A 39 -5.39 -6.23 16.76
C ILE A 39 -3.98 -6.15 16.16
N PRO A 40 -3.14 -7.19 16.28
CA PRO A 40 -1.82 -7.22 15.66
C PRO A 40 -1.91 -7.02 14.14
N LEU A 41 -0.95 -6.30 13.58
CA LEU A 41 -0.86 -6.11 12.14
C LEU A 41 -0.12 -7.30 11.52
N ASP A 42 -0.69 -7.87 10.47
CA ASP A 42 -0.12 -8.95 9.69
C ASP A 42 0.30 -8.39 8.32
N LEU A 43 1.58 -8.57 7.96
CA LEU A 43 2.17 -8.06 6.72
C LEU A 43 2.35 -9.15 5.66
N GLU A 44 1.88 -10.38 5.93
CA GLU A 44 1.85 -11.44 4.93
C GLU A 44 0.86 -11.09 3.80
N GLU A 45 1.23 -11.48 2.58
CA GLU A 45 0.51 -11.06 1.36
C GLU A 45 -0.99 -11.43 1.40
N ASP A 46 -1.30 -12.65 1.82
CA ASP A 46 -2.68 -13.14 1.90
C ASP A 46 -3.51 -12.40 2.96
N ALA A 47 -2.91 -12.08 4.10
CA ALA A 47 -3.57 -11.34 5.17
C ALA A 47 -3.86 -9.89 4.76
N LEU A 48 -2.90 -9.25 4.09
CA LEU A 48 -3.07 -7.91 3.51
C LEU A 48 -4.15 -7.90 2.42
N PHE A 49 -4.16 -8.91 1.55
CA PHE A 49 -5.16 -9.04 0.50
C PHE A 49 -6.56 -9.23 1.09
N ASP A 50 -6.74 -10.15 2.04
CA ASP A 50 -8.01 -10.34 2.74
C ASP A 50 -8.48 -9.02 3.37
N LYS A 51 -7.62 -8.37 4.17
CA LYS A 51 -7.97 -7.14 4.86
C LYS A 51 -8.37 -6.03 3.91
N ILE A 52 -7.50 -5.67 2.97
CA ILE A 52 -7.66 -4.45 2.17
C ILE A 52 -8.60 -4.69 0.99
N VAL A 53 -8.51 -5.86 0.34
CA VAL A 53 -9.27 -6.15 -0.89
C VAL A 53 -10.61 -6.80 -0.58
N VAL A 54 -10.62 -7.91 0.18
CA VAL A 54 -11.83 -8.71 0.43
C VAL A 54 -12.75 -8.01 1.43
N ARG A 55 -12.21 -7.60 2.58
CA ARG A 55 -12.97 -6.88 3.64
C ARG A 55 -13.08 -5.38 3.39
N ASN A 56 -12.54 -4.87 2.27
CA ASN A 56 -12.62 -3.47 1.85
C ASN A 56 -12.12 -2.45 2.90
N ARG A 57 -11.11 -2.83 3.69
CA ARG A 57 -10.50 -1.95 4.71
C ARG A 57 -9.32 -1.16 4.14
N GLY A 58 -8.77 -0.29 4.98
CA GLY A 58 -7.52 0.42 4.74
C GLY A 58 -6.38 -0.16 5.56
N GLY A 59 -5.32 0.62 5.72
CA GLY A 59 -4.25 0.32 6.67
C GLY A 59 -3.27 1.46 6.80
N ILE A 60 -2.26 1.27 7.65
CA ILE A 60 -1.13 2.21 7.73
C ILE A 60 -0.17 2.00 6.56
N CYS A 61 0.84 2.87 6.43
CA CYS A 61 1.80 2.83 5.33
C CYS A 61 2.47 1.45 5.13
N PHE A 62 2.74 0.71 6.21
CA PHE A 62 3.31 -0.63 6.11
C PHE A 62 2.38 -1.65 5.46
N GLU A 63 1.06 -1.48 5.56
CA GLU A 63 0.09 -2.42 5.02
C GLU A 63 -0.27 -2.05 3.57
N VAL A 64 -0.65 -0.79 3.35
CA VAL A 64 -1.13 -0.33 2.04
C VAL A 64 0.00 -0.32 1.00
N ASN A 65 1.20 0.14 1.37
CA ASN A 65 2.33 0.17 0.43
C ASN A 65 2.91 -1.23 0.22
N CYS A 66 2.85 -2.12 1.23
CA CYS A 66 3.26 -3.52 1.05
C CYS A 66 2.35 -4.20 0.03
N LEU A 67 1.04 -4.13 0.21
CA LEU A 67 0.09 -4.71 -0.74
C LEU A 67 0.25 -4.12 -2.14
N PHE A 68 0.46 -2.80 -2.23
CA PHE A 68 0.70 -2.16 -3.53
C PHE A 68 1.99 -2.67 -4.19
N ALA A 69 3.07 -2.84 -3.42
CA ALA A 69 4.31 -3.42 -3.94
C ALA A 69 4.13 -4.89 -4.38
N HIS A 70 3.34 -5.70 -3.66
CA HIS A 70 2.98 -7.06 -4.11
C HIS A 70 2.26 -7.03 -5.45
N LEU A 71 1.27 -6.14 -5.62
CA LEU A 71 0.56 -5.95 -6.88
C LEU A 71 1.53 -5.59 -8.01
N LEU A 72 2.38 -4.57 -7.81
CA LEU A 72 3.34 -4.14 -8.82
C LEU A 72 4.32 -5.25 -9.22
N ARG A 73 4.84 -6.01 -8.25
CA ARG A 73 5.73 -7.15 -8.55
C ARG A 73 5.04 -8.24 -9.37
N LYS A 74 3.78 -8.57 -9.05
CA LYS A 74 3.00 -9.55 -9.84
C LYS A 74 2.71 -9.08 -11.26
N LEU A 75 2.62 -7.77 -11.48
CA LEU A 75 2.49 -7.16 -12.79
C LEU A 75 3.82 -7.06 -13.56
N GLY A 76 4.94 -7.46 -12.95
CA GLY A 76 6.26 -7.47 -13.58
C GLY A 76 7.08 -6.20 -13.38
N TYR A 77 6.64 -5.26 -12.53
CA TYR A 77 7.49 -4.13 -12.15
C TYR A 77 8.60 -4.57 -11.20
N THR A 78 9.77 -3.94 -11.32
CA THR A 78 10.82 -4.05 -10.31
C THR A 78 10.56 -3.03 -9.20
N CYS A 79 10.32 -3.51 -7.98
CA CYS A 79 10.02 -2.66 -6.82
C CYS A 79 11.06 -2.85 -5.71
N ILE A 80 11.58 -1.73 -5.20
CA ILE A 80 12.48 -1.68 -4.04
C ILE A 80 11.72 -1.01 -2.91
N ASP A 81 11.66 -1.66 -1.76
CA ASP A 81 11.05 -1.10 -0.55
C ASP A 81 12.07 -0.22 0.20
N TYR A 82 11.63 0.96 0.62
CA TYR A 82 12.41 1.86 1.45
C TYR A 82 11.74 2.14 2.79
N ALA A 83 12.56 2.44 3.80
CA ALA A 83 12.11 2.97 5.07
C ALA A 83 12.50 4.46 5.17
N ALA A 84 11.52 5.33 5.34
CA ALA A 84 11.65 6.79 5.36
C ALA A 84 11.28 7.38 6.73
N ARG A 85 11.59 8.68 6.88
CA ARG A 85 11.34 9.47 8.10
C ARG A 85 10.28 10.53 7.82
N TRP A 86 9.30 10.64 8.71
CA TRP A 86 8.40 11.79 8.73
C TRP A 86 9.06 12.93 9.50
N ILE A 87 9.32 14.05 8.83
CA ILE A 87 10.13 15.17 9.37
C ILE A 87 9.30 16.40 9.76
N LYS A 88 8.03 16.48 9.34
CA LYS A 88 7.21 17.67 9.58
C LYS A 88 6.88 17.82 11.07
N GLY A 89 7.32 18.95 11.66
CA GLY A 89 7.05 19.28 13.06
C GLY A 89 7.90 18.49 14.06
N VAL A 90 8.99 17.85 13.62
CA VAL A 90 9.85 17.04 14.47
C VAL A 90 11.22 17.71 14.62
N THR A 91 11.70 17.81 15.86
CA THR A 91 13.10 18.17 16.16
C THR A 91 13.97 16.90 16.25
N GLY A 92 15.21 16.99 15.78
CA GLY A 92 16.16 15.86 15.82
C GLY A 92 16.02 14.86 14.66
N ASN A 93 16.52 13.63 14.86
CA ASN A 93 16.57 12.58 13.84
C ASN A 93 15.56 11.44 14.16
N PRO A 94 14.30 11.54 13.72
CA PRO A 94 13.27 10.56 14.08
C PRO A 94 13.52 9.19 13.45
N MET A 95 13.04 8.11 14.06
CA MET A 95 13.12 6.74 13.51
C MET A 95 12.48 6.60 12.11
N ARG A 96 12.95 5.63 11.31
CA ARG A 96 12.40 5.32 9.98
C ARG A 96 11.12 4.52 10.16
N ARG A 97 9.99 5.21 10.27
CA ARG A 97 8.67 4.61 10.59
C ARG A 97 7.66 4.71 9.45
N HIS A 98 8.13 4.98 8.24
CA HIS A 98 7.29 5.08 7.05
C HIS A 98 7.83 4.14 5.97
N ARG A 99 7.03 3.19 5.49
CA ARG A 99 7.38 2.38 4.32
C ARG A 99 7.05 3.15 3.05
N VAL A 100 7.96 3.14 2.08
CA VAL A 100 7.80 3.75 0.75
C VAL A 100 8.10 2.70 -0.31
#